data_AF-A0A453K9P5-F1
#
_entry.id   AF-A0A453K9P5-F1
#
_cell.length_a   1.000
_cell.length_b   1.000
_cell.length_c   1.000
_cell.angle_alpha   90.00
_cell.angle_beta   90.00
_cell.angle_gamma   90.00
#
_symmetry.space_group_name_H-M   'P 1'
#
loop_
_entity.id
_entity.type
_entity.pdbx_description
1 polymer ?
#
loop_
_entity_poly.entity_id
_entity_poly.type
_entity_poly.pdbx_seq_one_letter_code
_entity_poly.pdbx_strand_id
1 'polypeptide(L)'
;MGEFFGIKAPEKKVDVDVATHVIVQDDGPKRSMLYIETADRPGLLLEVIKIITDVNVDVESAEIDTEGLVAKDKFHVSYRGAKLNSSLSQVCWLIVCA
;
A
#
# COMPACT_ATOMS: atom_id res chain seq x y z
N MET A 1 -44.30 3.03 -20.85
CA MET A 1 -43.80 1.93 -20.02
C MET A 1 -42.29 1.98 -20.10
N GLY A 2 -41.63 2.46 -19.05
CA GLY A 2 -40.18 2.49 -18.94
C GLY A 2 -39.84 1.97 -17.55
N GLU A 3 -39.19 0.81 -17.50
CA GLU A 3 -38.75 0.19 -16.26
C GLU A 3 -37.60 1.03 -15.68
N PHE A 4 -37.82 1.59 -14.50
CA PHE A 4 -36.79 2.24 -13.70
C PHE A 4 -35.92 1.13 -13.11
N PHE A 5 -34.71 0.96 -13.62
CA PHE A 5 -33.73 0.08 -12.99
C PHE A 5 -33.48 0.57 -11.57
N GLY A 6 -34.05 -0.13 -10.59
CA GLY A 6 -33.77 0.07 -9.19
C GLY A 6 -32.30 -0.22 -8.93
N ILE A 7 -31.47 0.82 -8.93
CA ILE A 7 -30.08 0.74 -8.49
C ILE A 7 -30.11 0.68 -6.96
N LYS A 8 -30.56 -0.45 -6.40
CA LYS A 8 -30.29 -0.74 -5.00
C LYS A 8 -28.81 -1.08 -4.94
N ALA A 9 -28.01 -0.15 -4.40
CA ALA A 9 -26.59 -0.40 -4.12
C ALA A 9 -26.47 -1.75 -3.39
N PRO A 10 -25.51 -2.61 -3.75
CA PRO A 10 -25.34 -3.87 -3.05
C PRO A 10 -25.01 -3.58 -1.58
N GLU A 11 -25.97 -3.86 -0.69
CA GLU A 11 -25.85 -3.78 0.78
C GLU A 11 -25.04 -4.96 1.32
N LYS A 12 -23.86 -5.23 0.74
CA LYS A 12 -22.93 -6.17 1.33
C LYS A 12 -21.67 -5.42 1.69
N LYS A 13 -21.66 -4.88 2.91
CA LYS A 13 -20.41 -4.62 3.62
C LYS A 13 -19.75 -5.98 3.77
N VAL A 14 -18.78 -6.26 2.91
CA VAL A 14 -17.89 -7.39 3.14
C VAL A 14 -16.97 -6.90 4.24
N ASP A 15 -17.18 -7.41 5.46
CA ASP A 15 -16.24 -7.21 6.56
C ASP A 15 -14.99 -8.02 6.22
N VAL A 16 -14.12 -7.42 5.41
CA VAL A 16 -12.82 -7.96 5.06
C VAL A 16 -11.89 -7.65 6.22
N ASP A 17 -11.83 -8.56 7.19
CA ASP A 17 -10.83 -8.53 8.25
C ASP A 17 -9.48 -9.01 7.68
N VAL A 18 -8.90 -8.22 6.77
CA VAL A 18 -7.57 -8.46 6.22
C VAL A 18 -6.59 -7.66 7.05
N ALA A 19 -5.75 -8.39 7.80
CA ALA A 19 -4.63 -7.81 8.52
C ALA A 19 -3.66 -7.16 7.53
N THR A 20 -3.18 -5.95 7.86
CA THR A 20 -2.14 -5.26 7.10
C THR A 20 -0.81 -6.00 7.28
N HIS A 21 -0.23 -6.44 6.17
CA HIS A 21 1.09 -7.05 6.13
C HIS A 21 2.04 -6.15 5.38
N VAL A 22 3.17 -5.82 6.01
CA VAL A 22 4.20 -4.98 5.43
C VAL A 22 5.52 -5.74 5.47
N ILE A 23 6.18 -5.84 4.31
CA ILE A 23 7.43 -6.56 4.16
C ILE A 23 8.44 -5.64 3.47
N VAL A 24 9.63 -5.52 4.06
CA VAL A 24 10.76 -4.79 3.45
C VAL A 24 11.82 -5.79 3.02
N GLN A 25 12.20 -5.79 1.75
CA GLN A 25 13.21 -6.67 1.19
C GLN A 25 14.30 -5.88 0.46
N ASP A 26 15.46 -6.50 0.27
CA ASP A 26 16.50 -5.99 -0.61
C ASP A 26 16.04 -6.11 -2.06
N ASP A 27 16.21 -5.03 -2.84
CA ASP A 27 15.88 -5.00 -4.27
C ASP A 27 17.08 -4.47 -5.06
N GLY A 28 18.27 -4.93 -4.70
CA GLY A 28 19.51 -4.56 -5.36
C GLY A 28 20.28 -3.46 -4.64
N PRO A 29 21.33 -2.90 -5.28
CA PRO A 29 22.39 -2.20 -4.56
C PRO A 29 21.96 -0.84 -3.97
N LYS A 30 20.92 -0.21 -4.51
CA LYS A 30 20.52 1.16 -4.19
C LYS A 30 19.07 1.33 -3.77
N ARG A 31 18.30 0.25 -3.70
CA ARG A 31 16.86 0.29 -3.44
C ARG A 31 16.41 -0.89 -2.59
N SER A 32 15.30 -0.70 -1.93
CA SER A 32 14.56 -1.70 -1.19
C SER A 32 13.18 -1.86 -1.80
N MET A 33 12.59 -3.03 -1.69
CA MET A 33 11.19 -3.25 -2.03
C MET A 33 10.36 -3.23 -0.75
N LEU A 34 9.34 -2.37 -0.72
CA LEU A 34 8.29 -2.33 0.29
C LEU A 34 7.04 -2.99 -0.31
N TYR A 35 6.63 -4.14 0.24
CA TYR A 35 5.40 -4.84 -0.14
C TYR A 35 4.35 -4.61 0.94
N ILE A 36 3.17 -4.18 0.53
CA ILE A 36 2.03 -3.88 1.40
C ILE A 36 0.84 -4.70 0.92
N GLU A 37 0.30 -5.52 1.80
CA GLU A 37 -0.94 -6.26 1.57
C GLU A 37 -1.96 -5.85 2.64
N THR A 38 -3.08 -5.26 2.22
CA THR A 38 -4.09 -4.74 3.15
C THR A 38 -5.47 -4.68 2.50
N ALA A 39 -6.52 -4.44 3.29
CA ALA A 39 -7.86 -4.20 2.77
C ALA A 39 -7.88 -2.96 1.87
N ASP A 40 -8.40 -3.10 0.66
CA ASP A 40 -8.51 -1.97 -0.27
C ASP A 40 -9.63 -1.02 0.20
N ARG A 41 -9.29 0.27 0.24
CA ARG A 41 -10.22 1.33 0.63
C ARG A 41 -9.91 2.63 -0.09
N PRO A 42 -10.93 3.45 -0.42
CA PRO A 42 -10.71 4.74 -1.05
C PRO A 42 -9.71 5.60 -0.26
N GLY A 43 -8.67 6.08 -0.95
CA GLY A 43 -7.62 6.92 -0.35
C GLY A 43 -6.42 6.15 0.20
N LEU A 44 -6.44 4.81 0.25
CA LEU A 44 -5.33 3.99 0.75
C LEU A 44 -3.99 4.37 0.10
N LEU A 45 -3.91 4.36 -1.23
CA LEU A 45 -2.68 4.67 -1.95
C LEU A 45 -2.14 6.08 -1.63
N LEU A 46 -3.04 7.05 -1.45
CA LEU A 46 -2.65 8.41 -1.08
C LEU A 46 -2.09 8.46 0.35
N GLU A 47 -2.69 7.72 1.28
CA GLU A 47 -2.18 7.59 2.65
C GLU A 47 -0.78 6.96 2.67
N VAL A 48 -0.60 5.86 1.92
CA VAL A 48 0.70 5.16 1.80
C VAL A 48 1.77 6.08 1.23
N ILE A 49 1.49 6.77 0.12
CA ILE A 49 2.46 7.69 -0.51
C ILE A 49 2.82 8.83 0.44
N LYS A 50 1.84 9.42 1.16
CA LYS A 50 2.10 10.47 2.14
C LYS A 50 3.06 10.00 3.23
N ILE A 51 2.80 8.82 3.80
CA ILE A 51 3.66 8.21 4.82
C ILE A 51 5.10 8.06 4.32
N ILE A 52 5.28 7.52 3.11
CA ILE A 52 6.60 7.33 2.50
C ILE A 52 7.31 8.67 2.29
N THR A 53 6.58 9.69 1.81
CA THR A 53 7.15 11.03 1.60
C THR A 53 7.48 11.74 2.92
N ASP A 54 6.70 11.54 3.98
CA ASP A 54 6.91 12.17 5.29
C ASP A 54 8.19 11.66 5.97
N VAL A 55 8.61 10.42 5.68
CA VAL A 55 9.91 9.87 6.14
C VAL A 55 11.06 10.15 5.19
N ASN A 56 10.84 10.99 4.16
CA ASN A 56 11.82 11.38 3.15
C ASN A 56 12.46 10.17 2.43
N VAL A 57 11.62 9.16 2.16
CA VAL A 57 11.96 8.01 1.31
C VAL A 57 11.40 8.29 -0.09
N ASP A 58 12.23 8.05 -1.10
CA ASP A 58 11.91 8.26 -2.50
C ASP A 58 11.27 6.99 -3.08
N VAL A 59 10.16 7.13 -3.81
CA VAL A 59 9.57 6.04 -4.60
C VAL A 59 10.14 6.13 -6.02
N GLU A 60 10.90 5.11 -6.43
CA GLU A 60 11.49 5.01 -7.77
C GLU A 60 10.51 4.44 -8.79
N SER A 61 9.75 3.42 -8.38
CA SER A 61 8.67 2.82 -9.16
C SER A 61 7.70 2.09 -8.24
N ALA A 62 6.48 1.82 -8.72
CA ALA A 62 5.50 1.06 -7.97
C ALA A 62 4.68 0.13 -8.88
N GLU A 63 4.31 -1.02 -8.34
CA GLU A 63 3.31 -1.95 -8.89
C GLU A 63 2.11 -1.93 -7.95
N ILE A 64 0.92 -1.61 -8.46
CA ILE A 64 -0.31 -1.47 -7.67
C ILE A 64 -1.30 -2.48 -8.20
N ASP A 65 -1.62 -3.47 -7.38
CA ASP A 65 -2.53 -4.55 -7.73
C ASP A 65 -3.68 -4.64 -6.73
N THR A 66 -4.88 -4.93 -7.23
CA THR A 66 -6.06 -5.16 -6.38
C THR A 66 -6.70 -6.49 -6.74
N GLU A 67 -6.72 -7.40 -5.79
CA GLU A 67 -7.36 -8.71 -5.91
C GLU A 67 -8.62 -8.75 -5.04
N GLY A 68 -9.78 -8.56 -5.67
CA GLY A 68 -11.06 -8.51 -4.97
C GLY A 68 -11.17 -7.27 -4.09
N LEU A 69 -10.91 -7.43 -2.79
CA LEU A 69 -10.95 -6.37 -1.77
C LEU A 69 -9.61 -6.21 -1.03
N VAL A 70 -8.53 -6.77 -1.61
CA VAL A 70 -7.18 -6.72 -1.04
C VAL A 70 -6.29 -5.97 -2.01
N ALA A 71 -5.66 -4.90 -1.53
CA ALA A 71 -4.59 -4.21 -2.21
C ALA A 71 -3.26 -4.93 -1.94
N LYS A 72 -2.46 -5.11 -2.99
CA LYS A 72 -1.15 -5.74 -2.97
C LYS A 72 -0.18 -4.82 -3.70
N ASP A 73 0.39 -3.88 -2.97
CA ASP A 73 1.21 -2.83 -3.54
C ASP A 73 2.69 -3.13 -3.31
N LYS A 74 3.51 -2.96 -4.35
CA LYS A 74 4.98 -2.98 -4.26
C LYS A 74 5.53 -1.61 -4.59
N PHE A 75 6.34 -1.07 -3.70
CA PHE A 75 7.07 0.16 -3.91
C PHE A 75 8.57 -0.14 -3.94
N HIS A 76 9.20 0.22 -5.05
CA HIS A 76 10.65 0.24 -5.16
C HIS A 76 11.13 1.59 -4.61
N VAL A 77 11.79 1.56 -3.46
CA VAL A 77 12.10 2.75 -2.68
C VAL A 77 13.59 2.90 -2.43
N SER A 78 14.05 4.14 -2.33
CA SER A 78 15.40 4.45 -1.89
C SER A 78 15.41 5.61 -0.89
N TYR A 79 16.44 5.66 -0.07
CA TYR A 79 16.70 6.77 0.82
C TYR A 79 18.03 7.40 0.42
N ARG A 80 17.95 8.61 -0.17
CA ARG A 80 19.13 9.36 -0.65
C ARG A 80 19.99 8.54 -1.64
N GLY A 81 19.33 7.79 -2.52
CA GLY A 81 19.98 6.96 -3.54
C GLY A 81 20.63 5.68 -3.02
N ALA A 82 20.28 5.24 -1.80
CA ALA A 82 20.70 3.98 -1.21
C ALA A 82 19.49 3.20 -0.68
N LYS A 83 19.67 1.89 -0.46
CA LYS A 83 18.63 1.05 0.14
C LYS A 83 18.33 1.45 1.59
N LEU A 84 17.16 1.08 2.08
CA LEU A 84 16.78 1.35 3.47
C LEU A 84 17.71 0.61 4.44
N ASN A 85 18.13 1.30 5.49
CA ASN A 85 18.83 0.67 6.61
C ASN A 85 17.81 0.05 7.59
N SER A 86 18.27 -0.75 8.54
CA SER A 86 17.40 -1.46 9.48
C SER A 86 16.44 -0.54 10.23
N SER A 87 16.88 0.66 10.61
CA SER A 87 16.05 1.63 11.33
C SER A 87 14.93 2.19 10.44
N LEU A 88 15.24 2.59 9.20
CA LEU A 88 14.24 3.10 8.26
C LEU A 88 13.25 2.01 7.86
N SER A 89 13.71 0.78 7.64
CA SER A 89 12.82 -0.35 7.38
C SER A 89 11.82 -0.57 8.52
N GLN A 90 12.28 -0.46 9.78
CA GLN A 90 11.42 -0.61 10.95
C GLN A 90 10.43 0.55 11.08
N VAL A 91 10.84 1.78 10.75
CA VAL A 91 9.96 2.95 10.75
C VAL A 91 8.88 2.83 9.68
N CYS A 92 9.24 2.46 8.44
CA CYS A 92 8.25 2.23 7.38
C CYS A 92 7.26 1.14 7.77
N TRP A 93 7.74 0.07 8.40
CA TRP A 93 6.87 -1.00 8.91
C TRP A 93 5.90 -0.50 9.98
N LEU A 94 6.39 0.25 10.98
CA LEU A 94 5.56 0.78 12.06
C LEU A 94 4.49 1.75 11.57
N ILE A 95 4.82 2.64 10.63
CA ILE A 95 3.88 3.68 10.20
C ILE A 95 2.78 3.10 9.30
N VAL A 96 3.08 2.12 8.46
CA VAL A 96 2.08 1.51 7.57
C VAL A 96 1.16 0.53 8.32
N CYS A 97 1.64 -0.07 9.42
CA CYS A 97 0.84 -0.98 10.26
C CYS A 97 0.03 -0.29 11.39
N ALA A 98 0.20 1.02 11.61
CA ALA A 98 -0.47 1.78 12.68
C ALA A 98 -1.82 2.36 12.22
#